data_AF-A0A4V6JHD6-F1
#
_entry.id   AF-A0A4V6JHD6-F1
#
_cell.length_a   1.000
_cell.length_b   1.000
_cell.length_c   1.000
_cell.angle_alpha   90.00
_cell.angle_beta   90.00
_cell.angle_gamma   90.00
#
_symmetry.space_group_name_H-M   'P 1'
#
loop_
_entity.id
_entity.type
_entity.pdbx_description
1 polymer ?
#
loop_
_entity_poly.entity_id
_entity_poly.type
_entity_poly.pdbx_seq_one_letter_code
_entity_poly.pdbx_strand_id
1 'polypeptide(L)' 'MAMLEQPLPAGNDRALANFIHPLPICADESCHTRDDLARLAGRYQMVNIKLDKTGG' A
#
# COMPACT_ATOMS: atom_id res chain seq x y z
N MET A 1 2.58 18.04 -3.79
CA MET A 1 2.47 16.57 -3.92
C MET A 1 1.33 16.11 -3.03
N ALA A 2 0.38 15.33 -3.56
CA ALA A 2 -0.80 14.90 -2.78
C ALA A 2 -0.61 13.52 -2.10
N MET A 3 0.12 12.60 -2.73
CA MET A 3 0.33 11.21 -2.28
C MET A 3 1.57 10.61 -3.00
N LEU A 4 2.19 9.58 -2.40
CA LEU A 4 3.26 8.75 -2.99
C LEU A 4 2.78 7.29 -3.14
N GLU A 5 2.83 6.76 -4.35
CA GLU A 5 2.36 5.40 -4.64
C GLU A 5 3.52 4.40 -4.63
N GLN A 6 3.31 3.27 -3.95
CA GLN A 6 4.18 2.09 -3.89
C GLN A 6 5.71 2.38 -3.98
N PRO A 7 6.30 3.05 -2.98
CA PRO A 7 7.71 3.44 -3.04
C PRO A 7 8.69 2.27 -2.88
N LEU A 8 8.22 1.11 -2.38
CA LEU A 8 9.03 -0.08 -2.12
C LEU A 8 8.41 -1.30 -2.82
N PRO A 9 9.22 -2.31 -3.19
CA PRO A 9 8.71 -3.55 -3.77
C PRO A 9 7.70 -4.25 -2.84
N ALA A 10 6.64 -4.82 -3.41
CA ALA A 10 5.70 -5.65 -2.66
C ALA A 10 6.43 -6.81 -1.97
N GLY A 11 6.10 -7.05 -0.70
CA GLY A 11 6.78 -8.05 0.13
C GLY A 11 8.11 -7.57 0.75
N ASN A 12 8.66 -6.42 0.31
CA ASN A 12 9.82 -5.78 0.90
C ASN A 12 9.54 -4.31 1.29
N ASP A 13 8.36 -4.09 1.86
CA ASP A 13 7.80 -2.77 2.19
C ASP A 13 7.75 -2.51 3.71
N ARG A 14 8.30 -3.41 4.53
CA ARG A 14 8.21 -3.34 6.00
C ARG A 14 8.81 -2.06 6.58
N ALA A 15 9.78 -1.47 5.90
CA ALA A 15 10.41 -0.22 6.33
C ALA A 15 9.41 0.96 6.43
N LEU A 16 8.29 0.90 5.70
CA LEU A 16 7.24 1.92 5.79
C LEU A 16 6.63 2.02 7.20
N ALA A 17 6.62 0.94 7.98
CA ALA A 17 6.08 0.98 9.34
C ALA A 17 6.99 1.71 10.36
N ASN A 18 8.22 2.08 9.97
CA ASN A 18 9.26 2.50 10.91
C ASN A 18 9.50 4.02 10.96
N PHE A 19 8.65 4.83 10.31
CA PHE A 19 8.78 6.28 10.34
C PHE A 19 7.44 6.99 10.14
N ILE A 20 7.41 8.27 10.49
CA ILE A 20 6.24 9.12 10.26
C ILE A 20 6.24 9.54 8.80
N HIS A 21 5.18 9.20 8.07
CA HIS A 21 5.10 9.53 6.65
C HIS A 21 4.90 11.05 6.46
N PRO A 22 5.77 11.74 5.69
CA PRO A 22 5.62 13.16 5.42
C PRO A 22 4.47 13.48 4.45
N LEU A 23 3.96 12.46 3.74
CA LEU A 23 2.75 12.51 2.92
C LEU A 23 2.09 11.12 2.86
N PRO A 24 0.81 10.99 2.50
CA PRO A 24 0.14 9.70 2.39
C PRO A 24 0.87 8.75 1.43
N ILE A 25 0.96 7.48 1.80
CA ILE A 25 1.51 6.41 0.96
C ILE A 25 0.37 5.47 0.53
N CYS A 26 0.27 5.22 -0.78
CA CYS A 26 -0.73 4.33 -1.37
C CYS A 26 -0.13 2.98 -1.74
N ALA A 27 -0.79 1.88 -1.33
CA ALA A 27 -0.44 0.54 -1.76
C ALA A 27 -1.06 0.25 -3.13
N ASP A 28 -0.23 -0.12 -4.11
CA ASP A 28 -0.68 -0.63 -5.40
C ASP A 28 -0.35 -2.12 -5.52
N GLU A 29 0.88 -2.49 -5.89
CA GLU A 29 1.34 -3.88 -6.01
C GLU A 29 1.27 -4.64 -4.68
N SER A 30 1.21 -3.93 -3.55
CA SER A 30 1.04 -4.55 -2.25
C SER A 30 -0.42 -4.84 -1.88
N CYS A 31 -1.42 -4.39 -2.64
CA CYS A 31 -2.83 -4.61 -2.34
C CYS A 31 -3.56 -5.20 -3.56
N HIS A 32 -4.03 -6.45 -3.45
CA HIS A 32 -4.78 -7.11 -4.51
C HIS A 32 -6.23 -7.33 -4.10
N THR A 33 -6.44 -8.01 -2.97
CA THR A 33 -7.77 -8.34 -2.45
C THR A 33 -7.93 -7.85 -1.01
N ARG A 34 -9.11 -8.08 -0.42
CA ARG A 34 -9.37 -7.73 0.98
C ARG A 34 -8.48 -8.50 1.97
N ASP A 35 -7.96 -9.66 1.58
CA ASP A 35 -7.09 -10.48 2.43
C ASP A 35 -5.74 -9.80 2.70
N ASP A 36 -5.35 -8.84 1.86
CA ASP A 36 -4.13 -8.05 2.04
C ASP A 36 -4.28 -6.94 3.08
N LEU A 37 -5.50 -6.48 3.37
CA LEU A 37 -5.70 -5.25 4.16
C LEU A 37 -5.08 -5.31 5.55
N ALA A 38 -5.14 -6.46 6.21
CA ALA A 38 -4.59 -6.63 7.56
C ALA A 38 -3.07 -6.41 7.60
N ARG A 39 -2.31 -6.80 6.57
CA ARG A 39 -0.84 -6.62 6.53
C ARG A 39 -0.39 -5.23 6.08
N LEU A 40 -1.29 -4.45 5.47
CA LEU A 40 -1.02 -3.10 4.99
C LEU A 40 -1.19 -2.04 6.09
N ALA A 41 -1.94 -2.37 7.15
CA ALA A 41 -2.10 -1.51 8.31
C ALA A 41 -0.73 -1.12 8.90
N GLY A 42 -0.55 0.18 9.13
CA GLY A 42 0.72 0.74 9.62
C GLY A 42 1.78 0.99 8.55
N ARG A 43 1.61 0.50 7.30
CA ARG A 43 2.53 0.76 6.17
C ARG A 43 1.96 1.67 5.11
N TYR A 44 0.63 1.73 4.98
CA TYR A 44 -0.06 2.48 3.93
C TYR A 44 -1.27 3.23 4.50
N GLN A 45 -1.55 4.41 3.94
CA GLN A 45 -2.73 5.22 4.29
C GLN A 45 -3.83 5.12 3.23
N MET A 46 -3.48 4.64 2.03
CA MET A 46 -4.38 4.51 0.89
C MET A 46 -4.14 3.16 0.21
N VAL A 47 -5.17 2.67 -0.50
CA VAL A 47 -5.09 1.46 -1.34
C VAL A 47 -5.59 1.79 -2.74
N ASN A 48 -4.85 1.37 -3.76
CA ASN A 48 -5.26 1.48 -5.16
C ASN A 48 -6.02 0.22 -5.55
N ILE A 49 -7.35 0.32 -5.62
CA ILE A 49 -8.23 -0.78 -6.03
C ILE A 49 -8.32 -0.78 -7.56
N LYS A 50 -8.00 -1.92 -8.17
CA LYS A 50 -8.10 -2.13 -9.62
C LYS A 50 -8.82 -3.44 -9.91
N LEU A 51 -9.68 -3.48 -10.93
CA LEU A 51 -10.52 -4.63 -11.25
C LEU A 51 -9.71 -5.89 -11.59
N ASP A 52 -8.57 -5.72 -12.27
CA ASP A 52 -7.63 -6.81 -12.59
C ASP A 52 -7.03 -7.44 -11.34
N LYS A 53 -6.78 -6.65 -10.29
CA LYS A 53 -6.26 -7.16 -9.02
C LYS A 53 -7.33 -7.79 -8.14
N THR A 54 -8.57 -7.30 -8.22
CA THR A 54 -9.70 -7.83 -7.45
C THR A 54 -10.34 -9.06 -8.09
N GLY A 55 -10.11 -9.30 -9.39
CA GLY A 55 -10.70 -10.41 -10.15
C GLY A 55 -12.05 -10.09 -10.80
N GLY A 56 -12.32 -8.81 -11.10
CA GLY A 56 -13.59 -8.34 -11.67
C GLY A 56 -14.60 -7.90 -10.63
#